data_AF-A0A0M0BHL0-F1
#
_entry.id   AF-A0A0M0BHL0-F1
#
_cell.length_a   1.000
_cell.length_b   1.000
_cell.length_c   1.000
_cell.angle_alpha   90.00
_cell.angle_beta   90.00
_cell.angle_gamma   90.00
#
_symmetry.space_group_name_H-M   'P 1'
#
loop_
_entity.id
_entity.type
_entity.pdbx_description
1 polymer ?
#
loop_
_entity_poly.entity_id
_entity_poly.type
_entity_poly.pdbx_seq_one_letter_code
_entity_poly.pdbx_strand_id
1 'polypeptide(L)'
;MRVAQALGVAVEPVNGISAQQFATAKSRNEIMTIKRQLEKAWSARRLSEDQIARLGAPGRASLLQDVIKGRQTEVDELNGLVVTKGREVSVPTPMNEAIVDLMKALEQGRITADPVNIEYLKAYVPT
;
A
#
# COMPACT_ATOMS: atom_id res chain seq x y z
N MET A 1 9.87 2.66 2.34
CA MET A 1 10.86 3.38 3.17
C MET A 1 12.29 2.89 3.00
N ARG A 2 12.61 1.61 3.25
CA ARG A 2 13.99 1.10 3.11
C ARG A 2 14.66 1.39 1.76
N VAL A 3 13.92 1.24 0.65
CA VAL A 3 14.41 1.60 -0.71
C VAL A 3 14.76 3.08 -0.82
N ALA A 4 13.87 3.98 -0.36
CA ALA A 4 14.11 5.42 -0.38
C ALA A 4 15.34 5.81 0.44
N GLN A 5 15.53 5.20 1.62
CA GLN A 5 16.70 5.43 2.46
C GLN A 5 18.01 5.00 1.76
N ALA A 6 18.01 3.83 1.12
CA ALA A 6 19.16 3.34 0.37
C ALA A 6 19.51 4.23 -0.84
N LEU A 7 18.51 4.90 -1.41
CA LEU A 7 18.68 5.90 -2.48
C LEU A 7 19.08 7.30 -1.96
N GLY A 8 19.16 7.51 -0.64
CA GLY A 8 19.38 8.85 -0.08
C GLY A 8 18.19 9.81 -0.25
N VAL A 9 17.00 9.29 -0.56
CA VAL A 9 15.77 10.09 -0.69
C VAL A 9 15.17 10.37 0.68
N ALA A 10 15.09 11.65 1.03
CA ALA A 10 14.38 12.10 2.22
C ALA A 10 12.86 11.99 2.01
N VAL A 11 12.20 11.15 2.82
CA VAL A 11 10.74 11.00 2.82
C VAL A 11 10.18 11.73 4.03
N GLU A 12 9.25 12.65 3.80
CA GLU A 12 8.59 13.40 4.87
C GLU A 12 7.76 12.49 5.80
N PRO A 13 7.56 12.88 7.08
CA PRO A 13 6.72 12.13 8.00
C PRO A 13 5.28 11.98 7.49
N VAL A 14 4.79 10.75 7.45
CA VAL A 14 3.41 10.45 7.05
C VAL A 14 2.52 10.57 8.28
N ASN A 15 1.66 11.59 8.33
CA ASN A 15 0.77 11.85 9.47
C ASN A 15 1.49 11.89 10.82
N GLY A 16 2.71 12.47 10.85
CA GLY A 16 3.55 12.58 12.04
C GLY A 16 4.40 11.33 12.36
N ILE A 17 4.31 10.28 11.55
CA ILE A 17 5.13 9.06 11.70
C ILE A 17 6.33 9.18 10.76
N SER A 18 7.53 9.08 11.33
CA SER A 18 8.78 9.23 10.55
C SER A 18 9.01 8.07 9.59
N ALA A 19 9.68 8.34 8.47
CA ALA A 19 10.11 7.31 7.52
C ALA A 19 10.98 6.22 8.19
N GLN A 20 11.76 6.60 9.23
CA GLN A 20 12.57 5.66 9.99
C GLN A 20 11.71 4.62 10.74
N GLN A 21 10.62 5.05 11.39
CA GLN A 21 9.72 4.11 12.09
C GLN A 21 9.15 3.06 11.13
N PHE A 22 8.71 3.47 9.95
CA PHE A 22 8.26 2.55 8.89
C PHE A 22 9.38 1.65 8.36
N ALA A 23 10.62 2.14 8.28
CA ALA A 23 11.75 1.37 7.77
C ALA A 23 12.22 0.28 8.74
N THR A 24 12.11 0.53 10.05
CA THR A 24 12.60 -0.39 11.10
C THR A 24 11.55 -1.38 11.59
N ALA A 25 10.26 -1.14 11.35
CA ALA A 25 9.21 -2.08 11.72
C ALA A 25 9.32 -3.38 10.91
N LYS A 26 9.72 -4.46 11.58
CA LYS A 26 9.96 -5.78 10.97
C LYS A 26 9.06 -6.87 11.53
N SER A 27 8.43 -6.65 12.68
CA SER A 27 7.48 -7.57 13.31
C SER A 27 6.04 -7.10 13.17
N ARG A 28 5.09 -8.04 13.29
CA ARG A 28 3.66 -7.70 13.34
C ARG A 28 3.32 -6.70 14.44
N ASN A 29 3.92 -6.85 15.63
CA ASN A 29 3.64 -5.95 16.76
C ASN A 29 4.07 -4.50 16.50
N GLU A 30 5.23 -4.31 15.86
CA GLU A 30 5.70 -2.99 15.46
C GLU A 30 4.80 -2.37 14.39
N ILE A 31 4.43 -3.16 13.37
CA ILE A 31 3.50 -2.73 12.32
C ILE A 31 2.14 -2.34 12.92
N MET A 32 1.60 -3.14 13.85
CA MET A 32 0.34 -2.84 14.54
C MET A 32 0.43 -1.57 15.40
N THR A 33 1.62 -1.26 15.92
CA THR A 33 1.85 -0.01 16.64
C THR A 33 1.79 1.19 15.71
N ILE A 34 2.42 1.10 14.54
CA ILE A 34 2.31 2.13 13.49
C ILE A 34 0.86 2.26 13.01
N LYS A 35 0.14 1.14 12.81
CA LYS A 35 -1.28 1.15 12.43
C LYS A 35 -2.13 1.93 13.43
N ARG A 36 -1.98 1.69 14.73
CA ARG A 36 -2.71 2.45 15.77
C ARG A 36 -2.38 3.93 15.76
N GLN A 37 -1.11 4.30 15.50
CA GLN A 37 -0.72 5.71 15.36
C GLN A 37 -1.38 6.37 14.14
N LEU A 38 -1.42 5.67 13.00
CA LEU A 38 -2.12 6.13 11.79
C LEU A 38 -3.62 6.31 12.05
N GLU A 39 -4.26 5.33 12.68
CA GLU A 39 -5.70 5.40 13.03
C GLU A 39 -6.00 6.61 13.93
N LYS A 40 -5.15 6.88 14.93
CA LYS A 40 -5.27 8.06 15.78
C LYS A 40 -5.07 9.37 15.01
N ALA A 41 -4.12 9.41 14.09
CA ALA A 41 -3.87 10.61 13.27
C ALA A 41 -5.03 10.86 12.28
N TRP A 42 -5.62 9.80 11.74
CA TRP A 42 -6.77 9.88 10.84
C TRP A 42 -8.06 10.20 11.57
N SER A 43 -8.27 9.71 12.80
CA SER A 43 -9.48 10.04 13.57
C SER A 43 -9.59 11.55 13.82
N ALA A 44 -8.45 12.24 13.96
CA ALA A 44 -8.42 13.70 14.11
C ALA A 44 -8.76 14.48 12.83
N ARG A 45 -8.73 13.83 11.65
CA ARG A 45 -8.99 14.41 10.33
C ARG A 45 -10.17 13.75 9.62
N ARG A 46 -10.90 12.90 10.33
CA ARG A 46 -12.03 12.17 9.77
C ARG A 46 -13.16 13.16 9.54
N LEU A 47 -13.74 13.11 8.34
CA LEU A 47 -14.94 13.85 8.02
C LEU A 47 -16.08 13.43 8.96
N SER A 48 -16.92 14.38 9.36
CA SER A 48 -18.14 14.08 10.12
C SER A 48 -19.06 13.18 9.29
N GLU A 49 -19.98 12.48 9.95
CA GLU A 49 -20.97 11.65 9.24
C GLU A 49 -21.76 12.46 8.21
N ASP A 50 -22.13 13.70 8.54
CA ASP A 50 -22.78 14.64 7.61
C ASP A 50 -21.90 14.99 6.40
N GLN A 51 -20.61 15.22 6.62
CA GLN A 51 -19.66 15.48 5.53
C GLN A 51 -19.50 14.25 4.64
N ILE A 52 -19.44 13.05 5.22
CA ILE A 52 -19.38 11.78 4.48
C ILE A 52 -20.66 11.55 3.68
N ALA A 53 -21.83 11.79 4.27
CA ALA A 53 -23.12 11.65 3.60
C ALA A 53 -23.24 12.56 2.37
N ARG A 54 -22.61 13.75 2.40
CA ARG A 54 -22.55 14.69 1.28
C ARG A 54 -21.58 14.28 0.16
N LEU A 55 -20.70 13.30 0.37
CA LEU A 55 -19.81 12.78 -0.69
C LEU A 55 -20.56 11.90 -1.72
N GLY A 56 -21.83 11.59 -1.48
CA GLY A 56 -22.70 10.85 -2.39
C GLY A 56 -22.46 9.34 -2.38
N ALA A 57 -21.27 8.90 -2.81
CA ALA A 57 -20.89 7.49 -2.85
C ALA A 57 -19.83 7.17 -1.79
N PRO A 58 -19.82 5.95 -1.21
CA PRO A 58 -18.73 5.52 -0.35
C PRO A 58 -17.39 5.69 -1.09
N GLY A 59 -16.41 6.30 -0.42
CA GLY A 59 -15.10 6.57 -1.00
C GLY A 59 -14.46 5.28 -1.49
N ARG A 60 -14.46 5.07 -2.81
CA ARG A 60 -13.73 3.97 -3.45
C ARG A 60 -12.38 4.51 -3.90
N ALA A 61 -11.31 3.83 -3.48
CA ALA A 61 -9.96 4.12 -3.97
C ALA A 61 -9.93 4.09 -5.51
N SER A 62 -9.17 5.00 -6.13
CA SER A 62 -9.08 5.14 -7.59
C SER A 62 -8.72 3.82 -8.28
N LEU A 63 -7.67 3.14 -7.81
CA LEU A 63 -7.24 1.84 -8.35
C LEU A 63 -8.36 0.79 -8.32
N LEU A 64 -9.17 0.74 -7.25
CA LEU A 64 -10.30 -0.18 -7.18
C LEU A 64 -11.34 0.12 -8.27
N GLN A 65 -11.53 1.40 -8.62
CA GLN A 65 -12.43 1.77 -9.71
C GLN A 65 -11.89 1.33 -11.08
N ASP A 66 -10.57 1.37 -11.29
CA ASP A 66 -9.95 0.88 -12.52
C ASP A 66 -10.11 -0.63 -12.66
N VAL A 67 -9.88 -1.38 -11.57
CA VAL A 67 -10.15 -2.83 -11.50
C VAL A 67 -11.60 -3.14 -11.89
N ILE A 68 -12.57 -2.46 -11.28
CA ILE A 68 -14.01 -2.69 -11.56
C ILE A 68 -14.35 -2.39 -13.02
N LYS A 69 -13.67 -1.42 -13.64
CA LYS A 69 -13.91 -1.02 -15.04
C LYS A 69 -13.05 -1.78 -16.04
N GLY A 70 -12.22 -2.74 -15.59
CA GLY A 70 -11.32 -3.52 -16.44
C GLY A 70 -10.24 -2.68 -17.11
N ARG A 71 -9.79 -1.61 -16.46
CA ARG A 71 -8.71 -0.75 -16.95
C ARG A 71 -7.36 -1.17 -16.38
N GLN A 72 -6.30 -0.78 -17.09
CA GLN A 72 -4.95 -0.79 -16.55
C GLN A 72 -4.89 0.10 -15.30
N THR A 73 -4.20 -0.37 -14.27
CA THR A 73 -3.99 0.32 -12.99
C THR A 73 -2.61 0.97 -12.96
N GLU A 74 -2.39 1.87 -12.00
CA GLU A 74 -1.08 2.52 -11.76
C GLU A 74 -0.11 1.63 -10.96
N VAL A 75 -0.30 0.30 -10.95
CA VAL A 75 0.49 -0.61 -10.10
C VAL A 75 1.97 -0.64 -10.48
N ASP A 76 2.29 -0.47 -11.76
CA ASP A 76 3.67 -0.43 -12.26
C ASP A 76 4.37 0.87 -11.82
N GLU A 77 3.66 1.99 -11.83
CA GLU A 77 4.18 3.31 -11.42
C GLU A 77 4.32 3.42 -9.90
N LEU A 78 3.48 2.73 -9.13
CA LEU A 78 3.52 2.76 -7.67
C LEU A 78 4.41 1.66 -7.10
N ASN A 79 3.94 0.40 -7.15
CA ASN A 79 4.65 -0.73 -6.56
C ASN A 79 5.80 -1.18 -7.46
N GLY A 80 5.60 -1.20 -8.79
CA GLY A 80 6.62 -1.58 -9.76
C GLY A 80 7.84 -0.64 -9.76
N LEU A 81 7.63 0.65 -9.55
CA LEU A 81 8.72 1.61 -9.38
C LEU A 81 9.54 1.29 -8.13
N VAL A 82 8.89 0.96 -7.00
CA VAL A 82 9.59 0.55 -5.77
C VAL A 82 10.38 -0.73 -5.98
N VAL A 83 9.85 -1.71 -6.74
CA VAL A 83 10.57 -2.94 -7.10
C VAL A 83 11.80 -2.62 -7.95
N THR A 84 11.63 -1.84 -9.00
CA THR A 84 12.73 -1.43 -9.91
C THR A 84 13.83 -0.73 -9.13
N LYS A 85 13.45 0.25 -8.30
CA LYS A 85 14.38 0.99 -7.44
C LYS A 85 15.01 0.14 -6.36
N GLY A 86 14.28 -0.82 -5.78
CA GLY A 86 14.82 -1.77 -4.82
C GLY A 86 15.93 -2.62 -5.42
N ARG A 87 15.76 -3.08 -6.67
CA ARG A 87 16.77 -3.86 -7.40
C ARG A 87 18.04 -3.04 -7.66
N GLU A 88 17.91 -1.78 -8.09
CA GLU A 88 19.05 -0.88 -8.32
C GLU A 88 19.96 -0.74 -7.08
N VAL A 89 19.38 -0.77 -5.87
CA VAL A 89 20.09 -0.61 -4.60
C VAL A 89 20.18 -1.89 -3.77
N SER A 90 19.90 -3.06 -4.36
CA SER A 90 19.95 -4.37 -3.69
C SER A 90 19.10 -4.46 -2.40
N VAL A 91 17.96 -3.79 -2.35
CA VAL A 91 16.99 -3.87 -1.24
C VAL A 91 15.79 -4.73 -1.67
N PRO A 92 15.54 -5.90 -1.02
CA PRO A 92 14.39 -6.74 -1.34
C PRO A 92 13.04 -6.07 -1.07
N THR A 93 12.10 -6.24 -2.01
CA THR A 93 10.75 -5.66 -1.95
C THR A 93 9.64 -6.71 -2.16
N PRO A 94 9.65 -7.83 -1.41
CA PRO A 94 8.85 -9.01 -1.76
C PRO A 94 7.32 -8.75 -1.74
N MET A 95 6.83 -7.94 -0.80
CA MET A 95 5.41 -7.54 -0.78
C MET A 95 5.03 -6.71 -2.02
N ASN A 96 5.89 -5.80 -2.49
CA ASN A 96 5.59 -5.01 -3.70
C ASN A 96 5.61 -5.90 -4.95
N GLU A 97 6.55 -6.84 -5.04
CA GLU A 97 6.61 -7.81 -6.14
C GLU A 97 5.31 -8.65 -6.19
N ALA A 98 4.90 -9.20 -5.05
CA ALA A 98 3.65 -9.97 -4.96
C ALA A 98 2.41 -9.16 -5.33
N ILE A 99 2.34 -7.88 -4.95
CA ILE A 99 1.23 -6.98 -5.32
C ILE A 99 1.21 -6.74 -6.84
N VAL A 100 2.37 -6.45 -7.45
CA VAL A 100 2.49 -6.24 -8.90
C VAL A 100 2.05 -7.50 -9.65
N ASP A 101 2.53 -8.66 -9.24
CA ASP A 101 2.20 -9.93 -9.91
C ASP A 101 0.70 -10.25 -9.82
N LEU A 102 0.10 -10.03 -8.65
CA LEU A 102 -1.34 -10.24 -8.45
C LEU A 102 -2.18 -9.28 -9.29
N MET A 103 -1.79 -8.00 -9.35
CA MET A 103 -2.52 -7.00 -10.14
C MET A 103 -2.38 -7.27 -11.65
N LYS A 104 -1.19 -7.67 -12.12
CA LYS A 104 -1.02 -8.08 -13.52
C LYS A 104 -1.86 -9.31 -13.88
N ALA A 105 -2.04 -10.25 -12.95
CA ALA A 105 -2.93 -11.38 -13.16
C ALA A 105 -4.40 -10.94 -13.27
N LEU A 106 -4.84 -9.95 -12.49
CA LEU A 106 -6.17 -9.34 -12.60
C LEU A 106 -6.36 -8.61 -13.95
N GLU A 107 -5.41 -7.76 -14.34
CA GLU A 107 -5.47 -6.99 -15.60
C GLU A 107 -5.50 -7.88 -16.85
N GLN A 108 -4.80 -9.02 -16.79
CA GLN A 108 -4.77 -10.02 -17.85
C GLN A 108 -6.00 -10.96 -17.83
N GLY A 109 -6.92 -10.78 -16.88
CA GLY A 109 -8.10 -11.63 -16.72
C GLY A 109 -7.78 -13.07 -16.30
N ARG A 110 -6.59 -13.33 -15.75
CA ARG A 110 -6.20 -14.67 -15.25
C ARG A 110 -6.87 -15.02 -13.93
N ILE A 111 -7.26 -14.00 -13.15
CA ILE A 111 -8.03 -14.10 -11.92
C ILE A 111 -9.09 -13.00 -11.87
N THR A 112 -10.13 -13.18 -11.05
CA THR A 112 -11.15 -12.16 -10.79
C THR A 112 -10.85 -11.38 -9.52
N ALA A 113 -11.37 -10.16 -9.42
CA ALA A 113 -11.24 -9.34 -8.22
C ALA A 113 -12.10 -9.93 -7.08
N ASP A 114 -11.46 -10.69 -6.19
CA ASP A 114 -12.10 -11.39 -5.08
C ASP A 114 -11.27 -11.24 -3.79
N PRO A 115 -11.89 -11.05 -2.61
CA PRO A 115 -11.17 -11.02 -1.33
C PRO A 115 -10.25 -12.21 -1.06
N VAL A 116 -10.53 -13.40 -1.62
CA VAL A 116 -9.68 -14.59 -1.50
C VAL A 116 -8.26 -14.34 -2.04
N ASN A 117 -8.09 -13.39 -2.94
CA ASN A 117 -6.78 -13.05 -3.48
C ASN A 117 -5.81 -12.50 -2.41
N ILE A 118 -6.31 -12.06 -1.25
CA ILE A 118 -5.48 -11.65 -0.11
C ILE A 118 -4.66 -12.83 0.43
N GLU A 119 -5.11 -14.08 0.25
CA GLU A 119 -4.37 -15.27 0.68
C GLU A 119 -2.97 -15.35 0.04
N TYR A 120 -2.82 -14.93 -1.22
CA TYR A 120 -1.52 -14.88 -1.91
C TYR A 120 -0.53 -13.90 -1.26
N LEU A 121 -1.03 -12.90 -0.55
CA LEU A 121 -0.19 -11.87 0.07
C LEU A 121 0.21 -12.22 1.52
N LYS A 122 -0.48 -13.17 2.16
CA LYS A 122 -0.25 -13.50 3.58
C LYS A 122 1.17 -13.99 3.86
N ALA A 123 1.78 -14.71 2.91
CA ALA A 123 3.16 -15.20 3.05
C ALA A 123 4.20 -14.08 3.21
N TYR A 124 3.86 -12.85 2.82
CA TYR A 124 4.74 -11.68 2.88
C TYR A 124 4.47 -10.79 4.09
N VAL A 125 3.46 -11.11 4.91
CA VAL A 125 3.17 -10.38 6.14
C VAL A 125 4.09 -10.90 7.24
N PRO A 126 4.87 -10.04 7.91
CA PRO A 126 5.70 -10.47 9.02
C PRO A 126 4.88 -11.12 10.13
N THR A 127 5.46 -12.14 10.75
CA THR A 127 4.90 -12.82 11.92
C THR A 127 4.78 -11.88 13.12
#